data_AF-D0P1J9-F1
#
_entry.id   AF-D0P1J9-F1
#
_cell.length_a   1.000
_cell.length_b   1.000
_cell.length_c   1.000
_cell.angle_alpha   90.00
_cell.angle_beta   90.00
_cell.angle_gamma   90.00
#
_symmetry.space_group_name_H-M   'P 1'
#
loop_
_entity.id
_entity.type
_entity.pdbx_description
1 polymer ?
#
loop_
_entity_poly.entity_id
_entity_poly.type
_entity_poly.pdbx_seq_one_letter_code
_entity_poly.pdbx_strand_id
1 'polypeptide(L)'
;MSKVDEFERFRLETPPWKVALILIFTPLPWLIINLLLELIPLTDPSAGFWGSGCYQLRMFFISIFSSIAPAAQKLDCVPGFPVRSVRALPLYGLFQGCVCIGTNMIISLAAGVFPVPFSQFTCIIPMVISGRLVFFRK
;
A
#
# COMPACT_ATOMS: atom_id res chain seq x y z
N MET A 1 25.47 -17.43 -1.09
CA MET A 1 26.05 -16.21 -0.50
C MET A 1 25.09 -15.76 0.60
N SER A 2 25.56 -15.57 1.83
CA SER A 2 24.68 -15.21 2.94
C SER A 2 24.30 -13.73 2.86
N LYS A 3 23.09 -13.32 3.26
CA LYS A 3 22.70 -11.89 3.28
C LYS A 3 23.58 -11.05 4.21
N VAL A 4 24.22 -11.70 5.19
CA VAL A 4 25.21 -11.08 6.08
C VAL A 4 26.46 -10.67 5.29
N ASP A 5 26.93 -11.53 4.38
CA ASP A 5 28.11 -11.25 3.54
C ASP A 5 27.85 -10.08 2.58
N GLU A 6 26.64 -10.00 2.01
CA GLU A 6 26.24 -8.88 1.15
C GLU A 6 26.15 -7.56 1.92
N PHE A 7 25.66 -7.59 3.17
CA PHE A 7 25.58 -6.40 4.02
C PHE A 7 26.97 -5.92 4.46
N GLU A 8 27.88 -6.81 4.83
CA GLU A 8 29.26 -6.43 5.14
C GLU A 8 29.95 -5.82 3.92
N ARG A 9 29.75 -6.41 2.74
CA ARG A 9 30.30 -5.85 1.50
C ARG A 9 29.71 -4.47 1.20
N PHE A 10 28.41 -4.29 1.37
CA PHE A 10 27.76 -2.98 1.23
C PHE A 10 28.32 -1.96 2.21
N ARG A 11 28.55 -2.33 3.48
CA ARG A 11 29.15 -1.44 4.48
C ARG A 11 30.59 -1.03 4.14
N LEU A 12 31.38 -1.94 3.58
CA LEU A 12 32.78 -1.68 3.22
C LEU A 12 32.90 -0.86 1.92
N GLU A 13 32.00 -1.07 0.97
CA GLU A 13 32.05 -0.44 -0.36
C GLU A 13 31.23 0.87 -0.46
N THR A 14 30.30 1.11 0.46
CA THR A 14 29.38 2.24 0.37
C THR A 14 29.79 3.41 1.26
N PRO A 15 30.21 4.55 0.69
CA PRO A 15 30.54 5.73 1.48
C PRO A 15 29.29 6.34 2.15
N PRO A 16 29.46 7.04 3.29
CA PRO A 16 28.34 7.55 4.10
C PRO A 16 27.42 8.53 3.36
N TRP A 17 27.94 9.28 2.38
CA TRP A 17 27.11 10.17 1.57
C TRP A 17 26.10 9.41 0.69
N LYS A 18 26.45 8.23 0.17
CA LYS A 18 25.51 7.38 -0.59
C LYS A 18 24.40 6.87 0.31
N VAL A 19 24.73 6.49 1.55
CA VAL A 19 23.72 6.08 2.56
C VAL A 19 22.78 7.25 2.87
N ALA A 20 23.32 8.46 3.07
CA ALA A 20 22.51 9.65 3.28
C ALA A 20 21.56 9.93 2.10
N LEU A 21 22.05 9.80 0.86
CA LEU A 21 21.19 9.94 -0.32
C LEU A 21 20.10 8.88 -0.37
N ILE A 22 20.41 7.60 -0.08
CA ILE A 22 19.37 6.55 -0.02
C ILE A 22 18.32 6.93 1.03
N LEU A 23 18.73 7.34 2.23
CA LEU A 23 17.79 7.71 3.30
C LEU A 23 16.90 8.92 2.94
N ILE A 24 17.38 9.85 2.12
CA ILE A 24 16.61 11.02 1.67
C ILE A 24 15.74 10.69 0.47
N PHE A 25 16.29 10.00 -0.54
CA PHE A 25 15.61 9.73 -1.80
C PHE A 25 14.63 8.57 -1.73
N THR A 26 14.79 7.62 -0.81
CA THR A 26 13.84 6.50 -0.66
C THR A 26 12.45 6.95 -0.16
N PRO A 27 12.32 7.87 0.84
CA PRO A 27 11.02 8.36 1.27
C PRO A 27 10.40 9.42 0.35
N LEU A 28 11.21 10.13 -0.46
CA LEU A 28 10.73 11.24 -1.31
C LEU A 28 9.59 10.84 -2.27
N PRO A 29 9.66 9.72 -3.02
CA PRO A 29 8.56 9.27 -3.87
C PRO A 29 7.26 9.05 -3.08
N TRP A 30 7.36 8.48 -1.87
CA TRP A 30 6.20 8.27 -1.00
C TRP A 30 5.63 9.58 -0.46
N LEU A 31 6.50 10.53 -0.13
CA LEU A 31 6.08 11.87 0.29
C LEU A 31 5.32 12.58 -0.84
N ILE A 32 5.84 12.54 -2.07
CA ILE A 32 5.18 13.14 -3.24
C ILE A 32 3.81 12.50 -3.46
N ILE A 33 3.71 11.16 -3.43
CA ILE A 33 2.42 10.46 -3.57
C ILE A 33 1.45 10.89 -2.47
N ASN A 34 1.88 10.95 -1.21
CA ASN A 34 1.00 11.38 -0.11
C ASN A 34 0.52 12.82 -0.29
N LEU A 35 1.41 13.74 -0.69
CA LEU A 35 1.04 15.13 -0.98
C LEU A 35 0.02 15.21 -2.12
N LEU A 36 0.21 14.44 -3.20
CA LEU A 36 -0.76 14.35 -4.30
C LEU A 36 -2.13 13.85 -3.82
N LEU A 37 -2.16 12.92 -2.86
CA LEU A 37 -3.40 12.41 -2.29
C LEU A 37 -4.02 13.37 -1.27
N GLU A 38 -3.25 14.23 -0.62
CA GLU A 38 -3.73 15.31 0.24
C GLU A 38 -4.37 16.45 -0.55
N LEU A 39 -3.98 16.65 -1.82
CA LEU A 39 -4.64 17.60 -2.71
C LEU A 39 -6.08 17.18 -3.05
N ILE A 40 -6.48 15.94 -2.79
CA ILE A 40 -7.86 15.49 -2.98
C ILE A 40 -8.71 16.10 -1.85
N PRO A 41 -9.66 17.00 -2.18
CA PRO A 41 -10.45 17.71 -1.17
C PRO A 41 -11.29 16.72 -0.37
N LEU A 42 -11.25 16.83 0.95
CA LEU A 42 -12.13 16.07 1.83
C LEU A 42 -13.45 16.81 1.98
N THR A 43 -14.55 16.14 1.63
CA THR A 43 -15.91 16.64 1.85
C THR A 43 -16.28 16.53 3.33
N ASP A 44 -17.20 17.37 3.77
CA ASP A 44 -17.71 17.37 5.15
C ASP A 44 -18.18 15.96 5.56
N PRO A 45 -17.70 15.42 6.70
CA PRO A 45 -18.09 14.09 7.17
C PRO A 45 -19.59 13.96 7.46
N SER A 46 -20.30 15.07 7.68
CA SER A 46 -21.76 15.09 7.86
C SER A 46 -22.55 14.78 6.60
N ALA A 47 -21.93 14.86 5.41
CA ALA A 47 -22.56 14.49 4.13
C ALA A 47 -22.78 12.97 3.99
N GLY A 48 -22.27 12.17 4.93
CA GLY A 48 -22.41 10.71 4.95
C GLY A 48 -21.68 10.01 3.80
N PHE A 49 -22.01 8.73 3.59
CA PHE A 49 -21.33 7.91 2.59
C PHE A 49 -21.47 8.46 1.16
N TRP A 50 -22.63 9.01 0.79
CA TRP A 50 -22.85 9.51 -0.58
C TRP A 50 -22.06 10.77 -0.91
N GLY A 51 -21.73 11.59 0.10
CA GLY A 51 -20.81 12.73 -0.06
C GLY A 51 -19.33 12.35 -0.02
N SER A 52 -19.01 11.07 0.24
CA SER A 52 -17.64 10.64 0.55
C SER A 52 -16.76 10.24 -0.64
N GLY A 53 -17.20 10.50 -1.88
CA GLY A 53 -16.51 10.03 -3.08
C GLY A 53 -15.01 10.36 -3.10
N CYS A 54 -14.64 11.58 -2.73
CA CYS A 54 -13.24 12.01 -2.66
C CYS A 54 -12.44 11.26 -1.57
N TYR A 55 -13.07 10.97 -0.43
CA TYR A 55 -12.46 10.16 0.63
C TYR A 55 -12.24 8.70 0.19
N GLN A 56 -13.23 8.09 -0.47
CA GLN A 56 -13.11 6.73 -0.99
C GLN A 56 -12.04 6.65 -2.09
N LEU A 57 -11.97 7.65 -2.97
CA LEU A 57 -10.94 7.77 -3.99
C LEU A 57 -9.53 7.87 -3.36
N ARG A 58 -9.38 8.68 -2.31
CA ARG A 58 -8.12 8.79 -1.56
C ARG A 58 -7.73 7.44 -0.94
N MET A 59 -8.67 6.76 -0.29
CA MET A 59 -8.44 5.45 0.32
C MET A 59 -8.08 4.37 -0.70
N PHE A 60 -8.66 4.44 -1.89
CA PHE A 60 -8.34 3.55 -3.01
C PHE A 60 -6.87 3.65 -3.42
N PHE A 61 -6.39 4.87 -3.68
CA PHE A 61 -5.00 5.07 -4.08
C PHE A 61 -4.03 4.69 -2.97
N ILE A 62 -4.31 5.08 -1.72
CA ILE A 62 -3.51 4.67 -0.56
C ILE A 62 -3.39 3.14 -0.49
N SER A 63 -4.51 2.43 -0.68
CA SER A 63 -4.56 0.97 -0.68
C SER A 63 -3.71 0.34 -1.80
N ILE A 64 -3.78 0.88 -3.02
CA ILE A 64 -2.98 0.40 -4.15
C ILE A 64 -1.49 0.53 -3.84
N PHE A 65 -1.05 1.71 -3.42
CA PHE A 65 0.37 1.98 -3.17
C PHE A 65 0.90 1.20 -1.96
N SER A 66 0.14 1.17 -0.87
CA SER A 66 0.47 0.45 0.36
C SER A 66 0.55 -1.07 0.14
N SER A 67 -0.22 -1.62 -0.80
CA SER A 67 -0.18 -3.05 -1.11
C SER A 67 0.93 -3.43 -2.10
N ILE A 68 1.25 -2.57 -3.08
CA ILE A 68 2.32 -2.81 -4.06
C ILE A 68 3.70 -2.72 -3.41
N ALA A 69 3.96 -1.72 -2.56
CA ALA A 69 5.28 -1.49 -1.96
C ALA A 69 5.89 -2.73 -1.27
N PRO A 70 5.21 -3.38 -0.30
CA PRO A 70 5.73 -4.59 0.33
C PRO A 70 5.73 -5.79 -0.62
N ALA A 71 4.85 -5.83 -1.62
CA ALA A 71 4.85 -6.91 -2.62
C ALA A 71 6.07 -6.84 -3.55
N ALA A 72 6.44 -5.64 -3.98
CA ALA A 72 7.67 -5.38 -4.74
C ALA A 72 8.92 -5.74 -3.92
N GLN A 73 9.00 -5.30 -2.66
CA GLN A 73 10.12 -5.66 -1.79
C GLN A 73 10.23 -7.18 -1.57
N LYS A 74 9.09 -7.87 -1.44
CA LYS A 74 9.06 -9.34 -1.32
C LYS A 74 9.53 -10.03 -2.59
N LEU A 75 9.21 -9.49 -3.77
CA LEU A 75 9.70 -10.02 -5.05
C LEU A 75 11.23 -9.97 -5.14
N ASP A 76 11.84 -8.87 -4.67
CA ASP A 76 13.31 -8.71 -4.66
C ASP A 76 13.97 -9.54 -3.54
N CYS A 77 13.29 -9.73 -2.42
CA CYS A 77 13.88 -10.37 -1.24
C CYS A 77 13.69 -11.90 -1.18
N VAL A 78 12.64 -12.44 -1.81
CA VAL A 78 12.21 -13.84 -1.67
C VAL A 78 12.28 -14.56 -3.03
N PRO A 79 13.29 -15.42 -3.25
CA PRO A 79 13.35 -16.24 -4.45
C PRO A 79 12.14 -17.20 -4.50
N GLY A 80 11.40 -17.18 -5.61
CA GLY A 80 10.21 -18.03 -5.81
C GLY A 80 8.88 -17.44 -5.34
N PHE A 81 8.81 -16.13 -5.10
CA PHE A 81 7.54 -15.46 -4.77
C PHE A 81 6.50 -15.67 -5.90
N PRO A 82 5.25 -16.11 -5.58
CA PRO A 82 4.28 -16.56 -6.58
C PRO A 82 3.78 -15.44 -7.51
N VAL A 83 3.88 -14.17 -7.08
CA VAL A 83 3.67 -13.00 -7.94
C VAL A 83 4.94 -12.78 -8.77
N ARG A 84 5.24 -13.70 -9.68
CA ARG A 84 6.53 -13.78 -10.39
C ARG A 84 6.72 -12.70 -11.47
N SER A 85 5.75 -11.82 -11.68
CA SER A 85 5.81 -10.79 -12.71
C SER A 85 5.60 -9.40 -12.12
N VAL A 86 6.53 -8.49 -12.41
CA VAL A 86 6.35 -7.05 -12.17
C VAL A 86 5.06 -6.50 -12.80
N ARG A 87 4.55 -7.17 -13.85
CA ARG A 87 3.26 -6.85 -14.49
C ARG A 87 2.03 -7.26 -13.66
N ALA A 88 2.18 -8.19 -12.71
CA ALA A 88 1.11 -8.63 -11.83
C ALA A 88 0.97 -7.74 -10.58
N LEU A 89 1.99 -6.93 -10.24
CA LEU A 89 1.94 -5.96 -9.15
C LEU A 89 0.83 -4.90 -9.31
N PRO A 90 0.65 -4.23 -10.47
CA PRO A 90 -0.44 -3.28 -10.64
C PRO A 90 -1.82 -3.96 -10.57
N LEU A 91 -1.96 -5.18 -11.09
CA LEU A 91 -3.21 -5.94 -10.99
C LEU A 91 -3.54 -6.31 -9.54
N TYR A 92 -2.53 -6.75 -8.78
CA TYR A 92 -2.65 -7.01 -7.35
C TYR A 92 -3.04 -5.75 -6.59
N GLY A 93 -2.35 -4.63 -6.83
CA GLY A 93 -2.66 -3.35 -6.18
C GLY A 93 -4.08 -2.89 -6.48
N LEU A 94 -4.52 -2.97 -7.74
CA LEU A 94 -5.88 -2.60 -8.15
C LEU A 94 -6.94 -3.46 -7.43
N PHE A 95 -6.73 -4.78 -7.39
CA PHE A 95 -7.61 -5.70 -6.67
C PHE A 95 -7.71 -5.34 -5.18
N GLN A 96 -6.56 -5.06 -4.55
CA GLN A 96 -6.48 -4.64 -3.15
C GLN A 96 -7.17 -3.28 -2.90
N GLY A 97 -7.04 -2.35 -3.85
CA GLY A 97 -7.79 -1.11 -3.88
C GLY A 97 -9.30 -1.35 -3.83
N CYS A 98 -9.81 -2.21 -4.70
CA CYS A 98 -11.24 -2.55 -4.76
C CYS A 98 -11.75 -3.19 -3.46
N VAL A 99 -10.98 -4.13 -2.88
CA VAL A 99 -11.33 -4.77 -1.60
C VAL A 99 -11.36 -3.74 -0.47
N CYS A 100 -10.44 -2.78 -0.46
CA CYS A 100 -10.41 -1.71 0.54
C CYS A 100 -11.66 -0.83 0.46
N ILE A 101 -12.03 -0.30 -0.71
CA ILE A 101 -13.25 0.51 -0.86
C ILE A 101 -14.47 -0.32 -0.48
N GLY A 102 -14.59 -1.54 -1.00
CA GLY A 102 -15.74 -2.40 -0.75
C GLY A 102 -15.93 -2.69 0.74
N THR A 103 -14.84 -3.02 1.44
CA THR A 103 -14.87 -3.25 2.90
C THR A 103 -15.26 -1.96 3.63
N ASN A 104 -14.67 -0.82 3.25
CA ASN A 104 -14.95 0.47 3.88
C ASN A 104 -16.43 0.86 3.71
N MET A 105 -16.97 0.66 2.52
CA MET A 105 -18.38 0.88 2.20
C MET A 105 -19.29 -0.01 3.04
N ILE A 106 -19.01 -1.32 3.11
CA ILE A 106 -19.82 -2.26 3.92
C ILE A 106 -19.83 -1.85 5.39
N ILE A 107 -18.68 -1.51 5.96
CA ILE A 107 -18.59 -1.08 7.37
C ILE A 107 -19.35 0.23 7.58
N SER A 108 -19.19 1.21 6.68
CA SER A 108 -19.86 2.49 6.80
C SER A 108 -21.38 2.36 6.74
N LEU A 109 -21.90 1.53 5.83
CA LEU A 109 -23.33 1.26 5.70
C LEU A 109 -23.88 0.43 6.87
N ALA A 110 -23.14 -0.56 7.36
CA ALA A 110 -23.58 -1.43 8.45
C ALA A 110 -23.56 -0.72 9.82
N ALA A 111 -22.55 0.11 10.07
CA ALA A 111 -22.40 0.83 11.33
C ALA A 111 -23.11 2.20 11.34
N GLY A 112 -23.51 2.72 10.17
CA GLY A 112 -24.05 4.07 10.03
C GLY A 112 -23.02 5.16 10.36
N VAL A 113 -21.72 4.82 10.36
CA VAL A 113 -20.63 5.73 10.72
C VAL A 113 -19.86 6.13 9.49
N PHE A 114 -19.67 7.44 9.31
CA PHE A 114 -18.83 8.01 8.26
C PHE A 114 -18.03 9.20 8.80
N PRO A 115 -16.71 9.30 8.49
CA PRO A 115 -15.86 8.29 7.88
C PRO A 115 -15.59 7.11 8.84
N VAL A 116 -15.32 5.93 8.29
CA VAL A 116 -14.98 4.75 9.11
C VAL A 116 -13.70 5.03 9.91
N PRO A 117 -13.73 4.90 11.25
CA PRO A 117 -12.55 5.12 12.08
C PRO A 117 -11.47 4.10 11.72
N PHE A 118 -10.22 4.56 11.63
CA PHE A 118 -9.07 3.72 11.29
C PHE A 118 -9.24 2.90 10.00
N SER A 119 -10.00 3.42 9.04
CA SER A 119 -10.29 2.78 7.73
C SER A 119 -9.09 2.11 7.06
N GLN A 120 -7.91 2.73 7.13
CA GLN A 120 -6.67 2.18 6.61
C GLN A 120 -6.27 0.86 7.27
N PHE A 121 -6.52 0.70 8.57
CA PHE A 121 -6.21 -0.51 9.34
C PHE A 121 -7.34 -1.53 9.27
N THR A 122 -8.58 -1.07 9.35
CA THR A 122 -9.77 -1.94 9.36
C THR A 122 -9.88 -2.77 8.08
N CYS A 123 -9.45 -2.21 6.94
CA CYS A 123 -9.44 -2.92 5.66
C CYS A 123 -8.28 -3.91 5.48
N ILE A 124 -7.23 -3.86 6.31
CA ILE A 124 -6.01 -4.68 6.13
C ILE A 124 -6.32 -6.17 6.19
N ILE A 125 -7.13 -6.61 7.17
CA ILE A 125 -7.42 -8.04 7.35
C ILE A 125 -8.13 -8.62 6.12
N PRO A 126 -9.24 -8.04 5.62
CA PRO A 126 -9.89 -8.47 4.38
C PRO A 126 -8.96 -8.44 3.16
N MET A 127 -8.12 -7.41 3.05
CA MET A 127 -7.12 -7.26 1.99
C MET A 127 -6.08 -8.41 2.00
N VAL A 128 -5.55 -8.75 3.17
CA VAL A 128 -4.58 -9.85 3.31
C VAL A 128 -5.21 -11.20 2.99
N ILE A 129 -6.42 -11.47 3.48
CA ILE A 129 -7.13 -12.73 3.24
C ILE A 129 -7.43 -12.89 1.73
N SER A 130 -8.05 -11.88 1.11
CA SER A 130 -8.39 -11.91 -0.31
C SER A 130 -7.17 -11.98 -1.21
N GLY A 131 -6.11 -11.23 -0.88
CA GLY A 131 -4.83 -11.30 -1.58
C GLY A 131 -4.24 -12.70 -1.55
N ARG A 132 -4.26 -13.36 -0.38
CA ARG A 132 -3.78 -14.74 -0.24
C ARG A 132 -4.58 -15.74 -1.08
N LEU A 133 -5.90 -15.61 -1.08
CA LEU A 133 -6.78 -16.52 -1.82
C LEU A 133 -6.67 -16.40 -3.33
N VAL A 134 -6.41 -15.19 -3.86
CA VAL A 134 -6.41 -14.94 -5.31
C VAL A 134 -5.00 -15.01 -5.90
N PHE A 135 -3.99 -14.45 -5.23
CA PHE A 135 -2.65 -14.28 -5.80
C PHE A 135 -1.57 -15.15 -5.16
N PHE A 136 -1.83 -15.75 -3.99
CA PHE A 136 -0.86 -16.59 -3.27
C PHE A 136 -1.33 -18.04 -3.10
N ARG A 137 -2.31 -18.52 -3.88
CA ARG A 137 -2.63 -19.95 -3.92
C ARG A 137 -1.40 -20.71 -4.43
N LYS A 138 -0.87 -21.57 -3.56
CA LYS A 138 0.06 -22.64 -3.93
C LYS A 138 -0.67 -23.66 -4.79
#